data_AF-A0A4R1P199-F1
#
_entry.id   AF-A0A4R1P199-F1
#
_cell.length_a   1.000
_cell.length_b   1.000
_cell.length_c   1.000
_cell.angle_alpha   90.00
_cell.angle_beta   90.00
_cell.angle_gamma   90.00
#
_symmetry.space_group_name_H-M   'P 1'
#
loop_
_entity.id
_entity.type
_entity.pdbx_description
1 polymer ?
#
loop_
_entity_poly.entity_id
_entity_poly.type
_entity_poly.pdbx_seq_one_letter_code
_entity_poly.pdbx_strand_id
1 'polypeptide(L)'
;MLSTQFPVIELCLTFGVGRSSYYQQRSRQARRNPRRDRLRARLVVLHERSRGSAGARTLAAALRSEGHAVGRYKAARLMREAGVVSTQQRRHRYRLAVEASFAV
;
A
#
# COMPACT_ATOMS: atom_id res chain seq x y z
N MET A 1 -19.50 15.04 -19.14
CA MET A 1 -19.46 15.25 -17.67
C MET A 1 -20.36 16.43 -17.38
N LEU A 2 -21.26 16.43 -16.38
CA LEU A 2 -22.25 17.51 -16.21
C LEU A 2 -21.64 18.92 -16.15
N SER A 3 -20.42 19.04 -15.60
CA SER A 3 -19.65 20.30 -15.53
C SER A 3 -19.17 20.85 -16.89
N THR A 4 -19.31 20.11 -17.99
CA THR A 4 -19.00 20.60 -19.35
C THR A 4 -20.22 21.20 -20.04
N GLN A 5 -21.42 20.96 -19.51
CA GLN A 5 -22.69 21.45 -20.09
C GLN A 5 -23.34 22.55 -19.23
N PHE A 6 -23.01 22.60 -17.93
CA PHE A 6 -23.58 23.57 -16.99
C PHE A 6 -22.49 24.24 -16.16
N PRO A 7 -22.69 25.49 -15.72
CA PRO A 7 -21.74 26.17 -14.85
C PRO A 7 -21.65 25.43 -13.50
N VAL A 8 -20.42 25.26 -13.01
CA VAL A 8 -20.14 24.54 -11.75
C VAL A 8 -20.90 25.12 -10.56
N ILE A 9 -21.16 26.43 -10.57
CA ILE A 9 -21.89 27.13 -9.52
C ILE A 9 -23.33 26.62 -9.41
N GLU A 10 -24.06 26.50 -10.53
CA GLU A 10 -25.43 25.99 -10.54
C GLU A 10 -25.48 24.53 -10.08
N LEU A 11 -24.56 23.70 -10.58
CA LEU A 11 -24.48 22.31 -10.14
C LEU A 11 -24.23 22.21 -8.63
N CYS A 12 -23.29 23.00 -8.10
CA CYS A 12 -23.00 23.05 -6.67
C CYS A 12 -24.24 23.47 -5.85
N LEU A 13 -24.99 24.48 -6.31
CA LEU A 13 -26.23 24.92 -5.66
C LEU A 13 -27.32 23.84 -5.71
N THR A 14 -27.56 23.24 -6.88
CA THR A 14 -28.59 22.20 -7.07
C THR A 14 -28.31 20.96 -6.23
N PHE A 15 -27.04 20.57 -6.10
CA PHE A 15 -26.65 19.40 -5.28
C PHE A 15 -26.36 19.76 -3.80
N GLY A 16 -26.50 21.02 -3.39
CA GLY A 16 -26.23 21.45 -2.00
C GLY A 16 -24.76 21.32 -1.59
N VAL A 17 -23.82 21.32 -2.54
CA VAL A 17 -22.38 21.18 -2.28
C VAL A 17 -21.71 22.54 -2.35
N GLY A 18 -20.89 22.89 -1.36
CA GLY A 18 -20.08 24.12 -1.43
C GLY A 18 -19.07 24.09 -2.58
N ARG A 19 -18.89 25.22 -3.28
CA ARG A 19 -17.94 25.35 -4.42
C ARG A 19 -16.52 24.90 -4.05
N SER A 20 -16.06 25.23 -2.84
CA SER A 20 -14.75 24.82 -2.32
C SER A 20 -14.62 23.30 -2.22
N SER A 21 -15.67 22.61 -1.75
CA SER A 21 -15.72 21.15 -1.66
C SER A 21 -15.61 20.50 -3.04
N TYR A 22 -16.31 21.03 -4.05
CA TYR A 22 -16.22 20.55 -5.43
C TYR A 22 -14.78 20.60 -5.96
N TYR A 23 -14.11 21.75 -5.87
CA TYR A 23 -12.74 21.89 -6.36
C TYR A 23 -11.74 21.08 -5.52
N GLN A 24 -11.96 20.96 -4.20
CA GLN A 24 -11.15 20.09 -3.34
C GLN A 24 -11.26 18.64 -3.78
N GLN A 25 -12.49 18.14 -4.02
CA GLN A 25 -12.73 16.79 -4.50
C GLN A 25 -12.12 16.57 -5.88
N ARG A 26 -12.29 17.51 -6.81
CA ARG A 26 -11.69 17.46 -8.14
C ARG A 26 -10.15 17.41 -8.07
N SER A 27 -9.53 18.20 -7.19
CA SER A 27 -8.09 18.17 -6.94
C SER A 27 -7.62 16.82 -6.38
N ARG A 28 -8.38 16.24 -5.43
CA ARG A 28 -8.11 14.89 -4.89
C ARG A 28 -8.21 13.82 -5.99
N GLN A 29 -9.23 13.90 -6.84
CA GLN A 29 -9.40 12.98 -7.97
C GLN A 29 -8.25 13.10 -8.99
N ALA A 30 -7.81 14.32 -9.31
CA ALA A 30 -6.68 14.55 -10.20
C ALA A 30 -5.35 13.98 -9.66
N ARG A 31 -5.20 13.94 -8.33
CA ARG A 31 -4.04 13.33 -7.65
C ARG A 31 -4.12 11.80 -7.54
N ARG A 32 -5.23 11.19 -7.96
CA ARG A 32 -5.39 9.73 -7.90
C ARG A 32 -4.42 9.08 -8.87
N ASN A 33 -3.60 8.16 -8.36
CA ASN A 33 -2.62 7.44 -9.16
C ASN A 33 -3.05 5.98 -9.29
N PRO A 34 -3.74 5.59 -10.37
CA PRO A 34 -4.29 4.24 -10.52
C PRO A 34 -3.20 3.17 -10.56
N ARG A 35 -2.01 3.48 -11.11
CA ARG A 35 -0.87 2.55 -11.09
C ARG A 35 -0.41 2.28 -9.67
N ARG A 36 -0.41 3.31 -8.82
CA ARG A 36 -0.04 3.20 -7.41
C ARG A 36 -1.09 2.44 -6.61
N ASP A 37 -2.37 2.66 -6.87
CA ASP A 37 -3.47 1.93 -6.26
C ASP A 37 -3.39 0.43 -6.59
N ARG A 38 -3.11 0.08 -7.85
CA ARG A 38 -2.88 -1.31 -8.28
C ARG A 38 -1.68 -1.94 -7.58
N LEU A 39 -0.55 -1.23 -7.50
CA LEU A 39 0.63 -1.69 -6.77
C LEU A 39 0.34 -1.93 -5.28
N ARG A 40 -0.43 -1.03 -4.66
CA ARG A 40 -0.83 -1.17 -3.25
C ARG A 40 -1.70 -2.41 -3.06
N ALA A 41 -2.72 -2.60 -3.90
CA ALA A 41 -3.58 -3.78 -3.86
C ALA A 41 -2.78 -5.08 -4.05
N ARG A 42 -1.84 -5.10 -5.01
CA ARG A 42 -0.99 -6.28 -5.23
C ARG A 42 -0.07 -6.58 -4.04
N LEU A 43 0.48 -5.54 -3.42
CA LEU A 43 1.31 -5.67 -2.23
C LEU A 43 0.52 -6.32 -1.07
N VAL A 44 -0.73 -5.91 -0.86
CA VAL A 44 -1.61 -6.49 0.18
C VAL A 44 -1.81 -7.98 -0.06
N VAL A 45 -2.14 -8.38 -1.29
CA VAL A 45 -2.31 -9.80 -1.67
C VAL A 45 -1.03 -10.61 -1.39
N LEU A 46 0.14 -10.08 -1.73
CA LEU A 46 1.42 -10.75 -1.45
C LEU A 46 1.70 -10.88 0.05
N HIS A 47 1.32 -9.88 0.84
CA HIS A 47 1.46 -9.92 2.29
C HIS A 47 0.52 -10.94 2.93
N GLU A 48 -0.73 -11.02 2.50
CA GLU A 48 -1.69 -12.04 2.93
C GLU A 48 -1.22 -13.45 2.59
N ARG A 49 -0.69 -13.67 1.37
CA ARG A 49 -0.07 -14.94 0.98
C ARG A 49 1.07 -15.37 1.91
N SER A 50 1.82 -14.40 2.44
CA SER A 50 2.88 -14.64 3.42
C SER A 50 2.38 -14.81 4.86
N ARG A 51 1.05 -14.81 5.08
CA ARG A 51 0.41 -14.86 6.40
C ARG A 51 0.88 -13.74 7.34
N GLY A 52 1.12 -12.55 6.78
CA GLY A 52 1.54 -11.38 7.53
C GLY A 52 3.05 -11.26 7.78
N SER A 53 3.85 -12.28 7.45
CA SER A 53 5.28 -12.27 7.76
C SER A 53 6.10 -11.36 6.84
N ALA A 54 5.70 -11.19 5.57
CA ALA A 54 6.51 -10.45 4.59
C ALA A 54 6.58 -8.96 4.91
N GLY A 55 7.79 -8.48 5.20
CA GLY A 55 8.11 -7.06 5.35
C GLY A 55 8.50 -6.38 4.03
N ALA A 56 8.85 -5.10 4.12
CA ALA A 56 9.09 -4.24 2.95
C ALA A 56 10.16 -4.77 1.98
N ARG A 57 11.20 -5.44 2.48
CA ARG A 57 12.26 -6.04 1.64
C ARG A 57 11.73 -7.23 0.83
N THR A 58 11.05 -8.15 1.51
CA THR A 58 10.45 -9.34 0.89
C THR A 58 9.39 -8.96 -0.13
N LEU A 59 8.51 -8.02 0.22
CA LEU A 59 7.48 -7.52 -0.68
C LEU A 59 8.07 -6.76 -1.88
N ALA A 60 9.14 -5.98 -1.69
CA ALA A 60 9.85 -5.35 -2.80
C ALA A 60 10.52 -6.36 -3.73
N ALA A 61 11.02 -7.49 -3.22
CA ALA A 61 11.54 -8.57 -4.04
C ALA A 61 10.42 -9.27 -4.83
N ALA A 62 9.32 -9.62 -4.16
CA ALA A 62 8.16 -10.25 -4.79
C ALA A 62 7.52 -9.38 -5.89
N LEU A 63 7.37 -8.08 -5.64
CA LEU A 63 6.87 -7.15 -6.66
C LEU A 63 7.84 -7.01 -7.84
N ARG A 64 9.16 -7.07 -7.61
CA ARG A 64 10.15 -7.05 -8.69
C ARG A 64 10.12 -8.33 -9.52
N SER A 65 9.93 -9.50 -8.90
CA SER A 65 9.76 -10.75 -9.65
C SER A 65 8.49 -10.75 -10.51
N GLU A 66 7.48 -9.96 -10.13
CA GLU A 66 6.27 -9.73 -10.93
C GLU A 66 6.44 -8.62 -11.99
N GLY A 67 7.66 -8.08 -12.17
CA GLY A 67 7.95 -7.05 -13.17
C GLY A 67 7.70 -5.61 -12.72
N HIS A 68 7.42 -5.37 -11.44
CA HIS A 68 7.24 -4.01 -10.93
C HIS A 68 8.55 -3.39 -10.43
N ALA A 69 8.90 -2.22 -10.95
CA ALA A 69 10.02 -1.41 -10.46
C ALA A 69 9.70 -0.78 -9.07
N VAL A 70 9.93 -1.56 -8.01
CA VAL A 70 9.67 -1.16 -6.61
C VAL A 70 10.90 -1.45 -5.74
N GLY A 71 11.50 -0.40 -5.19
CA GLY A 71 12.55 -0.51 -4.18
C GLY A 71 11.99 -0.59 -2.75
N ARG A 72 12.86 -0.90 -1.78
CA ARG A 72 12.48 -1.11 -0.36
C ARG A 72 11.68 0.04 0.25
N TYR A 73 12.06 1.28 -0.05
CA TYR A 73 11.43 2.48 0.51
C TYR A 73 10.05 2.73 -0.08
N LYS A 74 9.87 2.43 -1.36
CA LYS A 74 8.59 2.51 -2.04
C LYS A 74 7.63 1.45 -1.52
N ALA A 75 8.11 0.21 -1.33
CA ALA A 75 7.33 -0.85 -0.69
C ALA A 75 6.94 -0.47 0.76
N ALA A 76 7.86 0.07 1.55
CA ALA A 76 7.57 0.53 2.91
C ALA A 76 6.53 1.66 2.96
N ARG A 77 6.56 2.59 2.00
CA ARG A 77 5.52 3.63 1.90
C ARG A 77 4.17 3.02 1.51
N LEU A 78 4.13 2.10 0.57
CA LEU A 78 2.91 1.40 0.17
C LEU A 78 2.32 0.55 1.32
N MET A 79 3.17 -0.10 2.12
CA MET A 79 2.74 -0.81 3.35
C MET A 79 2.05 0.15 4.32
N ARG A 80 2.67 1.30 4.62
CA ARG A 80 2.07 2.33 5.50
C ARG A 80 0.73 2.84 4.97
N GLU A 81 0.64 3.09 3.67
CA GLU A 81 -0.60 3.55 3.01
C GLU A 81 -1.70 2.49 2.92
N ALA A 82 -1.33 1.22 3.08
CA ALA A 82 -2.25 0.10 3.17
C ALA A 82 -2.57 -0.30 4.61
N GLY A 83 -1.89 0.29 5.61
CA GLY A 83 -2.02 -0.12 7.01
C GLY A 83 -1.43 -1.49 7.33
N VAL A 84 -0.49 -1.96 6.51
CA VAL A 84 0.08 -3.32 6.61
C VAL A 84 1.42 -3.30 7.34
N VAL A 85 1.60 -4.21 8.30
CA VAL A 85 2.82 -4.34 9.11
C VAL A 85 3.24 -5.81 9.15
N SER A 86 4.56 -6.06 9.11
CA SER A 86 5.09 -7.41 9.23
C SER A 86 4.93 -7.93 10.66
N THR A 87 4.35 -9.13 10.79
CA THR A 87 4.20 -9.87 12.05
C THR A 87 5.35 -10.85 12.29
N GLN A 88 6.43 -10.76 11.51
CA GLN A 88 7.58 -11.65 11.65
C GLN A 88 8.21 -11.52 13.04
N GLN A 89 8.22 -12.62 13.79
CA GLN A 89 8.89 -12.68 15.09
C GLN A 89 10.39 -12.45 14.91
N ARG A 90 10.94 -11.51 15.69
CA ARG A 90 12.38 -11.28 15.73
C ARG A 90 13.04 -12.50 16.37
N ARG A 91 14.03 -13.08 15.69
CA ARG A 91 14.86 -14.13 16.30
C ARG A 91 15.53 -13.57 17.55
N HIS A 92 15.42 -14.29 18.66
CA HIS A 92 16.09 -13.91 19.90
C HIS A 92 17.61 -14.06 19.74
N ARG A 93 18.38 -13.17 20.38
CA ARG A 93 19.85 -13.09 20.23
C ARG A 93 20.61 -14.20 20.96
N TYR A 94 19.94 -15.06 21.73
CA TYR A 94 20.62 -16.11 22.49
C TYR A 94 21.08 -17.23 21.54
N ARG A 95 22.24 -17.82 21.84
CA ARG A 95 22.64 -19.10 21.24
C ARG A 95 21.73 -20.17 21.83
N LEU A 96 21.03 -20.89 20.98
CA LEU A 96 20.43 -22.16 21.37
C LEU A 96 21.60 -23.07 21.77
N ALA A 97 21.58 -23.59 23.00
CA ALA A 97 22.50 -24.65 23.39
C ALA A 97 22.14 -25.86 22.53
N VAL A 98 22.95 -26.15 21.51
CA VAL A 98 22.86 -27.42 20.80
C VAL A 98 23.49 -28.41 21.76
N GLU A 99 22.67 -29.22 22.44
CA GLU A 99 23.20 -30.37 23.17
C GLU A 99 24.04 -31.19 22.19
N ALA A 100 25.32 -31.34 22.51
CA ALA A 100 26.19 -32.24 21.78
C ALA A 100 25.63 -33.65 21.98
N SER A 101 24.89 -34.14 20.99
CA SER A 101 24.52 -35.55 20.94
C SER A 101 25.80 -36.36 21.02
N PHE A 102 26.01 -37.03 22.16
CA PHE A 102 27.03 -38.04 22.34
C PHE A 102 26.86 -39.08 21.23
N ALA A 103 27.83 -39.16 20.31
CA ALA A 103 28.03 -40.33 19.49
C ALA A 103 28.88 -41.30 20.31
N VAL A 104 28.24 -42.36 20.81
CA VAL A 104 28.88 -43.59 21.31
C VAL A 104 29.34 -44.41 20.11
#